data_AF-K1KYA2-F1
#
_entry.id   AF-K1KYA2-F1
#
_cell.length_a   1.000
_cell.length_b   1.000
_cell.length_c   1.000
_cell.angle_alpha   90.00
_cell.angle_beta   90.00
_cell.angle_gamma   90.00
#
_symmetry.space_group_name_H-M   'P 1'
#
loop_
_entity.id
_entity.type
_entity.pdbx_description
1 polymer ?
#
loop_
_entity_poly.entity_id
_entity_poly.type
_entity_poly.pdbx_seq_one_letter_code
_entity_poly.pdbx_strand_id
1 'polypeptide(L)' 'MDVLLGQIREGLDYLTIQGKKVNKIKMNPNIFEKMTNKLMDVEVSDGAITVFGITIEADKNIEVYAFVMDEVT' A
#
# COMPACT_ATOMS: atom_id res chain seq x y z
N MET A 1 10.41 12.22 -4.18
CA MET A 1 9.89 10.97 -4.78
C MET A 1 8.98 10.26 -3.78
N ASP A 2 8.30 11.03 -2.92
CA ASP A 2 7.96 10.62 -1.55
C ASP A 2 6.49 10.82 -1.18
N VAL A 3 5.72 11.53 -2.01
CA VAL A 3 4.40 12.01 -1.60
C VAL A 3 3.42 10.86 -1.44
N LEU A 4 3.41 9.87 -2.35
CA LEU A 4 2.48 8.73 -2.26
C LEU A 4 2.81 7.81 -1.08
N LEU A 5 4.09 7.46 -0.89
CA LEU A 5 4.53 6.64 0.24
C LEU A 5 4.35 7.39 1.57
N GLY A 6 4.57 8.71 1.58
CA GLY A 6 4.28 9.59 2.71
C GLY A 6 2.80 9.60 3.05
N GLN A 7 1.92 9.79 2.07
CA GLN A 7 0.46 9.72 2.25
C GLN A 7 0.00 8.36 2.75
N ILE A 8 0.58 7.28 2.23
CA ILE A 8 0.29 5.92 2.70
C ILE A 8 0.70 5.79 4.17
N ARG A 9 1.89 6.26 4.53
CA ARG A 9 2.38 6.22 5.91
C ARG A 9 1.50 7.04 6.85
N GLU A 10 1.15 8.27 6.49
CA GLU A 10 0.24 9.12 7.28
C GLU A 10 -1.13 8.47 7.45
N GLY A 11 -1.66 7.83 6.40
CA GLY A 11 -2.91 7.08 6.46
C GLY A 11 -2.83 5.86 7.38
N LEU A 12 -1.72 5.11 7.34
CA LEU A 12 -1.47 3.99 8.23
C LEU A 12 -1.38 4.44 9.69
N ASP A 13 -0.64 5.51 9.97
CA ASP A 13 -0.49 6.07 11.31
C ASP A 13 -1.86 6.54 11.85
N TYR A 14 -2.64 7.24 11.02
CA TYR A 14 -3.98 7.68 11.37
C TYR A 14 -4.93 6.53 11.71
N LEU A 15 -4.96 5.48 10.89
CA LEU A 15 -5.80 4.30 11.12
C LEU A 15 -5.37 3.54 12.38
N THR A 16 -4.05 3.42 12.60
CA THR A 16 -3.49 2.79 13.80
C THR A 16 -3.89 3.53 15.07
N ILE A 17 -3.86 4.87 15.06
CA ILE A 17 -4.33 5.71 16.19
C ILE A 17 -5.82 5.48 16.48
N GLN A 18 -6.62 5.16 15.46
CA GLN A 18 -8.04 4.79 15.63
C GLN A 18 -8.26 3.35 16.10
N GLY A 19 -7.19 2.58 16.36
CA GLY A 19 -7.27 1.16 16.69
C GLY A 19 -7.64 0.28 15.50
N LYS A 20 -7.62 0.81 14.27
CA LYS A 20 -7.89 0.05 13.05
C LYS A 20 -6.60 -0.60 12.56
N LYS A 21 -6.68 -1.88 12.25
CA LYS A 21 -5.56 -2.64 11.70
C LYS A 21 -5.72 -2.77 10.19
N VAL A 22 -4.79 -2.18 9.45
CA VAL A 22 -4.66 -2.39 8.01
C VAL A 22 -3.96 -3.72 7.79
N ASN A 23 -4.56 -4.60 6.99
CA ASN A 23 -3.98 -5.87 6.61
C ASN A 23 -3.14 -5.72 5.34
N LYS A 24 -3.70 -5.07 4.32
CA LYS A 24 -3.02 -4.78 3.06
C LYS A 24 -3.50 -3.51 2.40
N ILE A 25 -2.75 -3.06 1.42
CA ILE A 25 -3.10 -1.93 0.57
C ILE A 25 -3.29 -2.45 -0.84
N LYS A 26 -4.41 -2.11 -1.47
CA LYS A 26 -4.59 -2.35 -2.89
C LYS A 26 -4.26 -1.09 -3.67
N MET A 27 -3.54 -1.20 -4.77
CA MET A 27 -3.07 -0.06 -5.54
C MET A 27 -3.34 -0.25 -7.03
N ASN A 28 -3.63 0.83 -7.74
CA ASN A 28 -3.75 0.78 -9.19
C ASN A 28 -2.46 0.22 -9.81
N PRO A 29 -2.51 -0.75 -10.73
CA PRO A 29 -1.31 -1.38 -11.30
C PRO A 29 -0.34 -0.39 -11.95
N ASN A 30 -0.85 0.64 -12.64
CA ASN A 30 -0.02 1.66 -13.28
C ASN A 30 0.73 2.53 -12.25
N ILE A 31 0.12 2.75 -11.08
CA ILE A 31 0.73 3.52 -9.99
C ILE A 31 1.71 2.64 -9.22
N PHE A 32 1.34 1.38 -8.98
CA PHE A 32 2.18 0.37 -8.36
C PHE A 32 3.49 0.19 -9.14
N GLU A 33 3.42 0.03 -10.45
CA GLU A 33 4.58 -0.09 -11.33
C GLU A 33 5.45 1.17 -11.28
N LYS A 34 4.85 2.36 -11.35
CA LYS A 34 5.57 3.64 -11.23
C LYS A 34 6.25 3.82 -9.87
N MET A 35 5.66 3.29 -8.81
CA MET A 35 6.19 3.35 -7.45
C MET A 35 7.33 2.34 -7.26
N THR A 36 7.14 1.09 -7.71
CA THR A 36 8.13 0.01 -7.61
C THR A 36 9.35 0.26 -8.49
N ASN A 37 9.19 0.74 -9.72
CA ASN A 37 10.32 1.13 -10.59
C ASN A 37 11.22 2.22 -9.98
N LYS A 38 10.70 2.97 -9.00
CA LYS A 38 11.44 4.01 -8.28
C LYS A 38 12.13 3.50 -7.01
N LEU A 39 11.68 2.35 -6.51
CA LEU A 39 12.24 1.66 -5.36
C LEU A 39 13.28 0.66 -5.90
N MET A 40 14.52 1.12 -6.08
CA MET A 40 15.59 0.36 -6.74
C MET A 40 15.92 -0.99 -6.07
N ASP A 41 15.51 -1.19 -4.81
CA ASP A 41 15.86 -2.36 -3.98
C ASP A 41 14.63 -3.13 -3.44
N VAL A 42 13.47 -3.02 -4.08
CA VAL A 42 12.27 -3.74 -3.63
C VAL A 42 11.99 -4.91 -4.58
N GLU A 43 12.23 -6.13 -4.10
CA GLU A 43 11.82 -7.35 -4.80
C GLU A 43 10.30 -7.39 -4.92
N VAL A 44 9.78 -7.19 -6.12
CA VAL A 44 8.38 -7.41 -6.44
C VAL A 44 8.19 -8.90 -6.67
N SER A 45 7.40 -9.55 -5.81
CA SER A 45 7.01 -10.95 -5.98
C SER A 45 5.52 -10.99 -6.31
N ASP A 46 5.18 -11.52 -7.48
CA ASP A 46 3.80 -11.76 -7.93
C ASP A 46 2.87 -10.52 -7.90
N GLY A 47 3.40 -9.33 -8.23
CA GLY A 47 2.61 -8.09 -8.23
C GLY A 47 2.29 -7.53 -6.84
N ALA A 48 3.04 -7.97 -5.82
CA ALA A 48 2.98 -7.46 -4.47
C ALA A 48 4.36 -7.01 -3.96
N ILE A 49 4.37 -6.02 -3.07
CA ILE A 49 5.55 -5.60 -2.30
C ILE A 49 5.18 -5.42 -0.84
N THR A 50 6.16 -5.49 0.07
CA THR A 50 5.95 -5.12 1.48
C THR A 50 6.61 -3.77 1.75
N VAL A 51 5.83 -2.79 2.22
CA VAL A 51 6.33 -1.47 2.63
C VAL A 51 5.71 -1.11 3.98
N PHE A 52 6.52 -0.58 4.90
CA PHE A 52 6.08 -0.26 6.27
C PHE A 52 5.50 -1.47 7.04
N GLY A 53 5.92 -2.69 6.68
CA GLY A 53 5.36 -3.93 7.24
C GLY A 53 3.96 -4.28 6.73
N ILE A 54 3.46 -3.59 5.70
CA ILE A 54 2.15 -3.83 5.07
C ILE A 54 2.34 -4.25 3.62
N THR A 55 1.62 -5.29 3.21
CA THR A 55 1.61 -5.74 1.81
C THR A 55 0.82 -4.77 0.94
N ILE A 56 1.42 -4.35 -0.17
CA ILE A 56 0.78 -3.57 -1.23
C ILE A 56 0.61 -4.49 -2.44
N GLU A 57 -0.63 -4.67 -2.92
CA GLU A 57 -0.99 -5.52 -4.06
C GLU A 57 -1.55 -4.67 -5.20
N ALA A 58 -1.20 -5.01 -6.45
CA ALA A 58 -1.82 -4.38 -7.62
C ALA A 58 -3.27 -4.86 -7.83
N ASP A 59 -4.23 -3.94 -7.95
CA ASP A 59 -5.66 -4.23 -8.21
C ASP A 59 -6.24 -3.25 -9.24
N LYS A 60 -6.69 -3.77 -10.38
CA LYS A 60 -7.24 -3.00 -11.51
C LYS A 60 -8.54 -2.25 -11.18
N ASN A 61 -9.22 -2.61 -10.09
CA ASN A 61 -10.47 -1.99 -9.68
C ASN A 61 -10.25 -0.75 -8.80
N ILE A 62 -8.99 -0.46 -8.43
CA ILE A 62 -8.62 0.68 -7.61
C ILE A 62 -8.16 1.83 -8.50
N GLU A 63 -8.71 3.02 -8.27
CA GLU A 63 -8.34 4.22 -9.02
C GLU A 63 -6.93 4.70 -8.64
N VAL A 64 -6.62 4.72 -7.32
CA VAL A 64 -5.31 5.15 -6.81
C VAL A 64 -4.72 4.12 -5.83
N TYR A 65 -5.18 4.12 -4.57
CA TYR A 65 -4.92 3.07 -3.59
C TYR A 65 -6.08 2.98 -2.60
N ALA A 66 -6.21 1.85 -1.89
CA ALA A 66 -7.21 1.63 -0.85
C ALA A 66 -6.62 0.81 0.30
N PHE A 67 -6.91 1.22 1.54
CA PHE A 67 -6.59 0.44 2.74
C PHE A 67 -7.62 -0.68 2.92
N VAL A 68 -7.14 -1.92 2.97
CA VAL A 68 -7.97 -3.09 3.30
C VAL A 68 -7.74 -3.41 4.77
N MET A 69 -8.79 -3.22 5.57
CA MET A 69 -8.77 -3.50 7.00
C MET A 69 -9.09 -4.97 7.26
N ASP A 70 -8.59 -5.53 8.37
CA ASP A 70 -9.12 -6.81 8.87
C ASP A 70 -10.58 -6.60 9.26
N GLU A 71 -11.49 -7.46 8.77
CA GLU A 71 -12.83 -7.54 9.35
C GLU A 71 -12.67 -7.99 10.79
N VAL A 72 -13.15 -7.17 11.72
CA VAL A 72 -13.25 -7.55 13.13
C VAL A 72 -14.28 -8.67 13.19
N THR A 73 -13.82 -9.92 13.16
CA THR A 73 -14.64 -11.10 13.49
C THR A 73 -15.04 -11.07 14.95
#